data_AF-A0A7J2X3G4-F1
#
_entry.id   AF-A0A7J2X3G4-F1
#
_cell.length_a   1.000
_cell.length_b   1.000
_cell.length_c   1.000
_cell.angle_alpha   90.00
_cell.angle_beta   90.00
_cell.angle_gamma   90.00
#
_symmetry.space_group_name_H-M   'P 1'
#
loop_
_entity.id
_entity.type
_entity.pdbx_description
1 polymer ?
#
loop_
_entity_poly.entity_id
_entity_poly.type
_entity_poly.pdbx_seq_one_letter_code
_entity_poly.pdbx_strand_id
1 'polypeptide(L)'
;MKTGLGNILSKMGYKLEDVSAIIIGHAHLDHARGLEFFRGMNVLIYIHEEELKYMFYAVATKEDFGAYLPHYIDPSFNWKVIREEEIELFDRITLYHTPGHTPGMMGMLVELKDRNFLFTTDLAIYRDNFEKEIHLVSD
;
A
#
# COMPACT_ATOMS: atom_id res chain seq x y z
N MET A 1 21.14 2.80 15.66
CA MET A 1 20.34 3.79 14.91
C MET A 1 19.13 3.07 14.34
N LYS A 2 17.90 3.47 14.67
CA LYS A 2 16.70 2.86 14.06
C LYS A 2 16.79 3.08 12.54
N THR A 3 16.83 2.02 11.74
CA THR A 3 16.73 2.08 10.27
C THR A 3 15.25 2.00 9.87
N GLY A 4 14.89 2.43 8.65
CA GLY A 4 13.52 2.33 8.14
C GLY A 4 12.63 3.58 8.36
N LEU A 5 11.31 3.39 8.19
CA LEU A 5 10.30 4.44 8.10
C LEU A 5 10.37 5.47 9.25
N GLY A 6 10.49 5.02 10.50
CA GLY A 6 10.54 5.93 11.65
C GLY A 6 11.73 6.91 11.62
N ASN A 7 12.87 6.50 11.05
CA ASN A 7 14.02 7.39 10.88
C ASN A 7 13.80 8.40 9.75
N ILE A 8 13.12 7.99 8.67
CA ILE A 8 12.77 8.88 7.55
C ILE A 8 11.82 9.98 8.06
N LEU A 9 10.76 9.62 8.77
CA LEU A 9 9.83 10.58 9.38
C LEU A 9 10.57 11.55 10.31
N SER A 10 11.41 11.01 11.21
CA SER A 10 12.18 11.86 12.14
C SER A 10 13.11 12.83 11.43
N LYS A 11 13.77 12.42 10.34
CA LYS A 11 14.61 13.33 9.52
C LYS A 11 13.81 14.42 8.83
N MET A 12 12.54 14.15 8.51
CA MET A 12 11.60 15.13 7.96
C MET A 12 10.95 16.01 9.05
N GLY A 13 11.27 15.80 10.33
CA GLY A 13 10.70 16.54 11.45
C GLY A 13 9.37 16.01 11.97
N TYR A 14 8.94 14.83 11.53
CA TYR A 14 7.69 14.17 11.95
C TYR A 14 7.95 13.01 12.91
N LYS A 15 6.96 12.74 13.76
CA LYS A 15 6.86 11.56 14.60
C LYS A 15 5.85 10.57 14.00
N LEU A 16 5.80 9.36 14.55
CA LEU A 16 4.81 8.36 14.10
C LEU A 16 3.38 8.84 14.40
N GLU A 17 3.20 9.55 15.51
CA GLU A 17 1.91 10.08 15.94
C GLU A 17 1.38 11.20 15.04
N ASP A 18 2.23 11.78 14.19
CA ASP A 18 1.82 12.80 13.22
C ASP A 18 1.18 12.19 11.97
N VAL A 19 1.21 10.86 11.81
CA VAL A 19 0.59 10.16 10.68
C VAL A 19 -0.91 9.97 10.94
N SER A 20 -1.74 10.67 10.17
CA SER A 20 -3.20 10.60 10.28
C SER A 20 -3.80 9.33 9.66
N ALA A 21 -3.21 8.85 8.57
CA ALA A 21 -3.69 7.70 7.81
C ALA A 21 -2.55 7.04 7.04
N ILE A 22 -2.71 5.76 6.78
CA ILE A 22 -1.83 4.92 5.96
C ILE A 22 -2.69 4.39 4.81
N ILE A 23 -2.20 4.52 3.58
CA ILE A 23 -2.82 3.93 2.39
C ILE A 23 -1.91 2.81 1.92
N ILE A 24 -2.44 1.59 1.89
CA ILE A 24 -1.74 0.41 1.39
C ILE A 24 -2.05 0.28 -0.10
N GLY A 25 -1.02 0.49 -0.94
CA GLY A 25 -1.13 0.24 -2.38
C GLY A 25 -1.38 -1.25 -2.66
N HIS A 26 -0.59 -2.12 -2.04
CA HIS A 26 -0.87 -3.55 -1.88
C HIS A 26 -0.03 -4.09 -0.69
N ALA A 27 -0.30 -5.31 -0.22
CA ALA A 27 0.16 -5.82 1.07
C ALA A 27 1.38 -6.75 1.00
N HIS A 28 2.19 -6.67 -0.06
CA HIS A 28 3.51 -7.32 -0.08
C HIS A 28 4.45 -6.70 0.97
N LEU A 29 5.41 -7.51 1.40
CA LEU A 29 6.37 -7.24 2.46
C LEU A 29 7.02 -5.86 2.34
N ASP A 30 7.58 -5.51 1.19
CA ASP A 30 8.31 -4.27 0.98
C ASP A 30 7.43 -3.01 1.06
N HIS A 31 6.11 -3.16 0.93
CA HIS A 31 5.11 -2.09 1.08
C HIS A 31 4.48 -2.09 2.48
N ALA A 32 4.07 -3.26 2.99
CA ALA A 32 3.37 -3.41 4.26
C ALA A 32 4.31 -3.39 5.48
N ARG A 33 5.62 -3.58 5.33
CA ARG A 33 6.55 -3.68 6.49
C ARG A 33 6.52 -2.48 7.42
N GLY A 34 6.18 -1.31 6.89
CA GLY A 34 6.03 -0.09 7.66
C GLY A 34 4.98 -0.19 8.78
N LEU A 35 3.99 -1.08 8.65
CA LEU A 35 2.92 -1.26 9.64
C LEU A 35 3.44 -1.67 11.02
N GLU A 36 4.61 -2.31 11.12
CA GLU A 36 5.20 -2.65 12.42
C GLU A 36 5.43 -1.44 13.32
N PHE A 37 5.75 -0.27 12.74
CA PHE A 37 5.96 0.94 13.51
C PHE A 37 4.67 1.48 14.13
N PHE A 38 3.51 1.07 13.62
CA PHE A 38 2.19 1.54 14.05
C PHE A 38 1.42 0.49 14.86
N ARG A 39 2.03 -0.66 15.17
CA ARG A 39 1.39 -1.70 15.98
C ARG A 39 1.04 -1.16 17.36
N GLY A 40 -0.23 -1.32 17.77
CA GLY A 40 -0.76 -0.76 19.01
C GLY A 40 -1.12 0.73 18.94
N MET A 41 -0.92 1.40 17.80
CA MET A 41 -1.44 2.74 17.55
C MET A 41 -2.81 2.67 16.86
N ASN A 42 -3.66 3.68 17.08
CA ASN A 42 -4.98 3.75 16.46
C ASN A 42 -5.00 4.58 15.16
N VAL A 43 -4.00 4.37 14.29
CA VAL A 43 -3.92 5.03 12.97
C VAL A 43 -4.84 4.34 11.97
N LEU A 44 -5.51 5.11 11.10
CA LEU A 44 -6.38 4.57 10.06
C LEU A 44 -5.53 3.89 8.97
N ILE A 45 -5.83 2.64 8.61
CA ILE A 45 -5.11 1.90 7.57
C ILE A 45 -6.08 1.52 6.46
N TYR A 46 -5.97 2.21 5.33
CA TYR A 46 -6.81 1.99 4.15
C TYR A 46 -6.20 0.91 3.25
N ILE A 47 -7.04 -0.04 2.84
CA ILE A 47 -6.67 -1.16 1.97
C ILE A 47 -7.88 -1.56 1.11
N HIS A 48 -7.64 -2.02 -0.11
CA HIS A 48 -8.71 -2.54 -0.96
C HIS A 48 -9.25 -3.87 -0.42
N GLU A 49 -10.55 -4.12 -0.63
CA GLU A 49 -11.22 -5.33 -0.15
C GLU A 49 -10.57 -6.61 -0.71
N GLU A 50 -10.26 -6.62 -2.01
CA GLU A 50 -9.65 -7.78 -2.66
C GLU A 50 -8.23 -8.05 -2.15
N GLU A 51 -7.49 -7.01 -1.77
CA GLU A 51 -6.14 -7.15 -1.21
C GLU A 51 -6.20 -7.77 0.19
N LEU A 52 -7.12 -7.29 1.03
CA LEU A 52 -7.29 -7.82 2.38
C LEU A 52 -7.74 -9.29 2.35
N LYS A 53 -8.66 -9.64 1.44
CA LYS A 53 -9.08 -11.04 1.20
C LYS A 53 -7.91 -11.89 0.71
N TYR A 54 -7.17 -11.39 -0.28
CA TYR A 54 -6.08 -12.14 -0.88
C TYR A 54 -4.91 -12.36 0.10
N MET A 55 -4.56 -11.36 0.92
CA MET A 55 -3.57 -11.52 1.99
C MET A 55 -3.92 -12.67 2.93
N PHE A 56 -5.19 -12.82 3.32
CA PHE A 56 -5.67 -13.95 4.12
C PHE A 56 -5.53 -15.28 3.39
N TYR A 57 -5.97 -15.32 2.13
CA TYR A 57 -5.90 -16.50 1.28
C TYR A 57 -4.44 -16.95 1.09
N ALA A 58 -3.55 -16.05 0.66
CA ALA A 58 -2.13 -16.30 0.42
C ALA A 58 -1.43 -16.87 1.66
N VAL A 59 -1.66 -16.29 2.85
CA VAL A 59 -1.11 -16.82 4.10
C VAL A 59 -1.67 -18.21 4.45
N ALA A 60 -2.97 -18.44 4.25
CA ALA A 60 -3.61 -19.70 4.58
C ALA A 60 -3.19 -20.85 3.64
N THR A 61 -3.02 -20.57 2.34
CA THR A 61 -2.62 -21.55 1.33
C THR A 61 -1.11 -21.68 1.18
N LYS A 62 -0.34 -20.69 1.67
CA LYS A 62 1.09 -20.49 1.42
C LYS A 62 1.41 -20.16 -0.05
N GLU A 63 0.44 -19.70 -0.82
CA GLU A 63 0.70 -19.01 -2.08
C GLU A 63 1.38 -17.67 -1.78
N ASP A 64 2.34 -17.28 -2.61
CA ASP A 64 3.15 -16.06 -2.43
C ASP A 64 3.78 -15.94 -1.03
N PHE A 65 4.16 -17.08 -0.45
CA PHE A 65 4.72 -17.12 0.89
C PHE A 65 6.06 -16.38 0.94
N GLY A 66 6.13 -15.37 1.81
CA GLY A 66 7.26 -14.45 1.91
C GLY A 66 7.00 -13.08 1.28
N ALA A 67 6.05 -12.98 0.33
CA ALA A 67 5.52 -11.71 -0.12
C ALA A 67 4.44 -11.23 0.85
N TYR A 68 3.46 -12.07 1.21
CA TYR A 68 2.53 -11.79 2.30
C TYR A 68 3.03 -12.39 3.62
N LEU A 69 3.07 -11.57 4.68
CA LEU A 69 3.53 -12.03 5.99
C LEU A 69 2.36 -12.25 6.96
N PRO A 70 2.27 -13.43 7.63
CA PRO A 70 1.14 -13.78 8.50
C PRO A 70 0.85 -12.77 9.62
N HIS A 71 1.86 -12.08 10.15
CA HIS A 71 1.70 -11.17 11.28
C HIS A 71 1.06 -9.81 10.91
N TYR A 72 0.80 -9.56 9.63
CA TYR A 72 -0.04 -8.44 9.16
C TYR A 72 -1.52 -8.80 9.11
N ILE A 73 -1.87 -10.09 9.23
CA ILE A 73 -3.24 -10.51 9.54
C ILE A 73 -3.45 -10.28 11.05
N ASP A 74 -3.64 -9.01 11.40
CA ASP A 74 -3.81 -8.57 12.78
C ASP A 74 -5.07 -7.69 12.89
N PRO A 75 -6.11 -8.14 13.62
CA PRO A 75 -7.34 -7.38 13.82
C PRO A 75 -7.18 -6.18 14.74
N SER A 76 -6.04 -6.02 15.42
CA SER A 76 -5.74 -4.83 16.25
C SER A 76 -5.39 -3.59 15.43
N PHE A 77 -5.01 -3.76 14.16
CA PHE A 77 -4.89 -2.65 13.22
C PHE A 77 -6.29 -2.08 12.89
N ASN A 78 -6.39 -0.74 12.81
CA ASN A 78 -7.64 -0.07 12.48
C ASN A 78 -7.85 -0.01 10.95
N TRP A 79 -8.15 -1.18 10.38
CA TRP A 79 -8.40 -1.36 8.96
C TRP A 79 -9.63 -0.59 8.47
N LYS A 80 -9.49 0.07 7.33
CA LYS A 80 -10.54 0.77 6.58
C LYS A 80 -10.59 0.19 5.16
N VAL A 81 -11.62 -0.59 4.90
CA VAL A 81 -11.77 -1.32 3.63
C VAL A 81 -12.40 -0.42 2.58
N ILE A 82 -11.73 -0.30 1.44
CA ILE A 82 -12.21 0.35 0.22
C ILE A 82 -12.76 -0.73 -0.73
N ARG A 83 -13.87 -0.45 -1.41
CA ARG A 83 -14.53 -1.38 -2.36
C ARG A 83 -14.70 -0.79 -3.75
N GLU A 84 -14.49 0.50 -3.85
CA GLU A 84 -14.72 1.30 -5.03
C GLU A 84 -13.56 1.12 -6.03
N GLU A 85 -13.91 1.05 -7.31
CA GLU A 85 -12.89 1.07 -8.39
C GLU A 85 -12.18 2.43 -8.46
N GLU A 86 -12.84 3.50 -8.03
CA GLU A 86 -12.30 4.85 -7.93
C GLU A 86 -12.93 5.57 -6.73
N ILE A 87 -12.10 6.20 -5.89
CA ILE A 87 -12.57 7.00 -4.75
C ILE A 87 -11.63 8.18 -4.47
N GLU A 88 -12.19 9.39 -4.37
CA GLU A 88 -11.49 10.51 -3.74
C GLU A 88 -11.50 10.28 -2.22
N LEU A 89 -10.40 9.75 -1.69
CA LEU A 89 -10.31 9.35 -0.29
C LEU A 89 -10.13 10.56 0.63
N PHE A 90 -9.33 11.53 0.18
CA PHE A 90 -9.14 12.82 0.81
C PHE A 90 -9.14 13.89 -0.28
N ASP A 91 -9.33 15.16 0.09
CA ASP A 91 -9.25 16.29 -0.85
C ASP A 91 -7.99 16.15 -1.72
N ARG A 92 -8.20 15.98 -3.03
CA ARG A 92 -7.12 15.93 -4.05
C ARG A 92 -6.23 14.68 -3.96
N ILE A 93 -6.72 13.62 -3.30
CA ILE A 93 -6.11 12.29 -3.24
C ILE A 93 -7.16 11.26 -3.69
N THR A 94 -7.03 10.80 -4.94
CA THR A 94 -7.90 9.80 -5.55
C THR A 94 -7.18 8.46 -5.63
N LEU A 95 -7.85 7.40 -5.22
CA LEU A 95 -7.38 6.03 -5.34
C LEU A 95 -8.12 5.34 -6.49
N TYR A 96 -7.37 4.55 -7.25
CA TYR A 96 -7.86 3.74 -8.35
C TYR A 96 -7.55 2.28 -8.06
N HIS A 97 -8.55 1.43 -8.11
CA HIS A 97 -8.33 -0.01 -8.10
C HIS A 97 -7.69 -0.41 -9.44
N THR A 98 -6.45 -0.89 -9.37
CA THR A 98 -5.64 -1.23 -10.53
C THR A 98 -5.14 -2.66 -10.39
N PRO A 99 -6.02 -3.67 -10.44
CA PRO A 99 -5.63 -5.06 -10.23
C PRO A 99 -4.67 -5.54 -11.33
N GLY A 100 -3.75 -6.42 -10.95
CA GLY A 100 -2.72 -6.93 -11.86
C GLY A 100 -1.64 -7.68 -11.08
N HIS A 101 -0.64 -6.94 -10.60
CA HIS A 101 0.42 -7.47 -9.72
C HIS A 101 -0.15 -8.18 -8.49
N THR A 102 -1.17 -7.60 -7.87
CA THR A 102 -2.01 -8.27 -6.88
C THR A 102 -3.49 -8.01 -7.18
N PRO A 103 -4.42 -8.85 -6.67
CA PRO A 103 -5.84 -8.71 -6.96
C PRO A 103 -6.48 -7.42 -6.42
N GLY A 104 -5.90 -6.78 -5.40
CA GLY A 104 -6.44 -5.55 -4.82
C GLY A 104 -5.47 -4.38 -4.85
N MET A 105 -4.48 -4.39 -5.75
CA MET A 105 -3.55 -3.29 -5.89
C MET A 105 -4.28 -1.97 -6.22
N MET A 106 -3.88 -0.89 -5.57
CA MET A 106 -4.38 0.46 -5.82
C MET A 106 -3.29 1.42 -6.26
N GLY A 107 -3.56 2.17 -7.33
CA GLY A 107 -2.83 3.39 -7.68
C GLY A 107 -3.39 4.61 -6.95
N MET A 108 -2.57 5.66 -6.82
CA MET A 108 -2.96 6.90 -6.15
C MET A 108 -2.60 8.13 -6.99
N LEU A 109 -3.59 8.95 -7.32
CA LEU A 109 -3.42 10.27 -7.89
C LEU A 109 -3.39 11.31 -6.77
N VAL A 110 -2.32 12.08 -6.70
CA VAL A 110 -2.20 13.24 -5.83
C VAL A 110 -2.12 14.49 -6.70
N GLU A 111 -3.12 15.35 -6.57
CA GLU A 111 -3.17 16.60 -7.33
C GLU A 111 -2.58 17.73 -6.47
N LEU A 112 -1.62 18.47 -7.00
CA LEU A 112 -1.11 19.72 -6.40
C LEU A 112 -1.62 20.91 -7.22
N LYS A 113 -1.32 22.14 -6.81
CA LYS A 113 -1.84 23.35 -7.49
C LYS A 113 -1.33 23.48 -8.93
N ASP A 114 -0.13 22.98 -9.20
CA ASP A 114 0.65 23.19 -10.42
C ASP A 114 1.02 21.88 -11.15
N ARG A 115 0.85 20.73 -10.51
CA ARG A 115 1.21 19.42 -11.06
C ARG A 115 0.48 18.29 -10.36
N ASN A 116 0.33 17.18 -11.05
CA ASN A 116 -0.23 15.95 -10.49
C ASN A 116 0.84 14.86 -10.44
N PHE A 117 0.74 14.00 -9.42
CA PHE A 117 1.57 12.81 -9.27
C PHE A 117 0.68 11.58 -9.29
N LEU A 118 0.95 10.66 -10.21
CA LEU A 118 0.36 9.34 -10.20
C LEU A 118 1.37 8.35 -9.62
N PHE A 119 1.05 7.82 -8.44
CA PHE A 119 1.79 6.73 -7.82
C PHE A 119 1.19 5.43 -8.33
N THR A 120 1.97 4.72 -9.16
CA THR A 120 1.54 3.49 -9.83
C THR A 120 1.75 2.24 -8.99
N THR A 121 2.32 2.35 -7.79
CA THR A 121 2.82 1.21 -6.99
C THR A 121 3.57 0.22 -7.89
N ASP A 122 3.18 -1.05 -7.92
CA ASP A 122 3.85 -2.10 -8.68
C ASP A 122 3.18 -2.39 -10.02
N LEU A 123 2.27 -1.52 -10.49
CA LEU A 123 1.69 -1.61 -11.84
C LEU A 123 2.78 -1.57 -12.93
N ALA A 124 3.83 -0.79 -12.70
CA ALA A 124 4.98 -0.68 -13.58
C ALA A 124 6.25 -0.52 -12.73
N ILE A 125 6.99 -1.61 -12.54
CA ILE A 125 8.25 -1.60 -11.78
C ILE A 125 9.31 -0.76 -12.51
N TYR A 126 9.33 -0.82 -13.83
CA TYR A 126 10.20 -0.04 -14.71
C TYR A 126 9.39 0.86 -15.64
N ARG A 127 10.01 1.96 -16.05
CA ARG A 127 9.45 2.89 -17.04
C ARG A 127 9.02 2.19 -18.33
N ASP A 128 9.80 1.22 -18.79
CA ASP A 128 9.50 0.44 -19.98
C ASP A 128 8.24 -0.45 -19.84
N ASN A 129 7.90 -0.90 -18.62
CA ASN A 129 6.64 -1.62 -18.39
C ASN A 129 5.44 -0.71 -18.68
N PHE A 130 5.56 0.58 -18.38
CA PHE A 130 4.51 1.56 -18.62
C PHE A 130 4.51 2.09 -20.06
N GLU A 131 5.66 2.51 -20.58
CA GLU A 131 5.73 3.19 -21.89
C GLU A 131 5.68 2.23 -23.09
N LYS A 132 6.14 0.98 -22.90
CA LYS A 132 6.24 -0.02 -23.98
C LYS A 132 5.32 -1.22 -23.76
N GLU A 133 4.54 -1.21 -22.67
CA GLU A 133 3.64 -2.30 -22.30
C GLU A 133 4.37 -3.66 -22.21
N ILE A 134 5.66 -3.63 -21.86
CA ILE A 134 6.45 -4.86 -21.68
C ILE A 134 6.03 -5.45 -20.33
N HIS A 135 5.38 -6.61 -20.36
CA HIS A 135 5.05 -7.33 -19.14
C HIS A 135 6.31 -7.82 -18.44
N LEU A 136 6.32 -7.76 -17.11
CA LEU A 136 7.30 -8.52 -16.34
C LEU A 136 6.97 -10.00 -16.56
N VAL A 137 7.90 -10.72 -17.18
CA VAL A 137 7.83 -12.18 -17.21
C VAL A 137 8.14 -12.62 -15.78
N SER A 138 7.19 -13.24 -15.09
CA SER A 138 7.50 -13.91 -13.82
C SER A 138 8.43 -15.08 -14.13
N ASP A 139 9.63 -15.07 -13.54
CA ASP A 139 10.52 -16.25 -13.49
C ASP A 139 9.89 -17.38 -12.67
#